data_AF-A0A0Q1BWQ5-F1
#
_entry.id   AF-A0A0Q1BWQ5-F1
#
_cell.length_a   1.000
_cell.length_b   1.000
_cell.length_c   1.000
_cell.angle_alpha   90.00
_cell.angle_beta   90.00
_cell.angle_gamma   90.00
#
_symmetry.space_group_name_H-M   'P 1'
#
loop_
_entity.id
_entity.type
_entity.pdbx_description
1 polymer ?
#
loop_
_entity_poly.entity_id
_entity_poly.type
_entity_poly.pdbx_seq_one_letter_code
_entity_poly.pdbx_strand_id
1 'polypeptide(L)'
;MNEFRHKKSLGQHFLKDKNIIRKIVDISEIKPGEQVWEIGPGMGILTEELLNRKVDLTCFEIDSSLYRILEEKFGTQINLVKQDVLKADWTALFPGKKVKIVANLPYQITSPFLFKVARFTEYFSGIVIMIQKEVAQRITAETGTKDYGILTLKLNYFFKIKYEFTIKSHLFFPPPKVDSAVISLLPRENRPELADLELFWKLIEVSFGNRRKMLRKNLQALITKTKIAANLDSCPIDLKRRGETLTEQEFIRLHNWLRSII
;
A
#
# COMPACT_ATOMS: atom_id res chain seq x y z
N MET A 1 12.13 -17.32 -30.58
CA MET A 1 11.68 -16.84 -29.25
C MET A 1 12.47 -17.60 -28.21
N ASN A 2 13.52 -17.01 -27.65
CA ASN A 2 14.22 -17.63 -26.52
C ASN A 2 13.23 -17.78 -25.36
N GLU A 3 13.13 -18.99 -24.79
CA GLU A 3 12.30 -19.25 -23.61
C GLU A 3 12.71 -18.32 -22.48
N PHE A 4 11.85 -17.34 -22.15
CA PHE A 4 12.05 -16.52 -20.98
C PHE A 4 11.98 -17.42 -19.73
N ARG A 5 13.11 -17.56 -19.03
CA ARG A 5 13.18 -18.38 -17.83
C ARG A 5 12.73 -17.57 -16.61
N HIS A 6 11.55 -17.90 -16.09
CA HIS A 6 10.99 -17.28 -14.88
C HIS A 6 11.97 -17.34 -13.71
N LYS A 7 12.19 -16.20 -13.06
CA LYS A 7 12.97 -16.11 -11.83
C LYS A 7 12.04 -16.21 -10.63
N LYS A 8 11.97 -17.40 -10.02
CA LYS A 8 11.18 -17.64 -8.80
C LYS A 8 11.53 -16.68 -7.67
N SER A 9 12.79 -16.26 -7.56
CA SER A 9 13.27 -15.29 -6.56
C SER A 9 12.68 -13.89 -6.71
N LEU A 10 12.10 -13.56 -7.87
CA LEU A 10 11.45 -12.27 -8.12
C LEU A 10 9.92 -12.35 -8.03
N GLY A 11 9.36 -13.53 -7.71
CA GLY A 11 7.91 -13.70 -7.57
C GLY A 11 7.12 -13.43 -8.86
N GLN A 12 7.71 -13.70 -10.03
CA GLN A 12 7.12 -13.39 -11.32
C GLN A 12 5.86 -14.23 -11.60
N HIS A 13 4.71 -13.56 -11.59
CA HIS A 13 3.41 -14.08 -12.00
C HIS A 13 2.77 -13.13 -13.02
N PHE A 14 2.70 -13.55 -14.28
CA PHE A 14 2.20 -12.69 -15.34
C PHE A 14 0.69 -12.89 -15.53
N LEU A 15 -0.08 -11.82 -15.35
CA LEU A 15 -1.50 -11.80 -15.66
C LEU A 15 -1.68 -11.90 -17.18
N LYS A 16 -2.43 -12.88 -17.66
CA LYS A 16 -2.68 -13.11 -19.10
C LYS A 16 -4.02 -12.54 -19.59
N ASP A 17 -4.93 -12.19 -18.68
CA ASP A 17 -6.27 -11.76 -19.03
C ASP A 17 -6.33 -10.26 -19.37
N LYS A 18 -6.52 -9.94 -20.66
CA LYS A 18 -6.59 -8.56 -21.16
C LYS A 18 -7.83 -7.79 -20.64
N ASN A 19 -8.94 -8.47 -20.34
CA ASN A 19 -10.13 -7.79 -19.79
C ASN A 19 -9.85 -7.28 -18.38
N ILE A 20 -9.12 -8.06 -17.59
CA ILE A 20 -8.72 -7.67 -16.24
C ILE A 20 -7.77 -6.48 -16.28
N ILE A 21 -6.80 -6.50 -17.21
CA ILE A 21 -5.85 -5.39 -17.39
C ILE A 21 -6.60 -4.11 -17.77
N ARG A 22 -7.51 -4.17 -18.74
CA ARG A 22 -8.38 -3.02 -19.09
C ARG A 22 -9.14 -2.51 -17.88
N LYS A 23 -9.77 -3.39 -17.10
CA LYS A 23 -10.50 -3.03 -15.89
C LYS A 23 -9.61 -2.35 -14.84
N ILE A 24 -8.37 -2.80 -14.66
CA ILE A 24 -7.39 -2.15 -13.77
C ILE A 24 -7.09 -0.72 -14.23
N VAL A 25 -6.83 -0.54 -15.54
CA VAL A 25 -6.55 0.77 -16.12
C VAL A 25 -7.78 1.69 -16.05
N ASP A 26 -8.98 1.16 -16.29
CA ASP A 26 -10.22 1.95 -16.18
C ASP A 26 -10.46 2.46 -14.75
N ILE A 27 -10.19 1.64 -13.72
CA ILE A 27 -10.29 2.04 -12.30
C ILE A 27 -9.29 3.13 -11.93
N SER A 28 -8.13 3.20 -12.61
CA SER A 28 -7.14 4.24 -12.35
C SER A 28 -7.55 5.62 -12.87
N GLU A 29 -8.64 5.69 -13.64
CA GLU A 29 -9.23 6.91 -14.20
C GLU A 29 -8.18 7.81 -14.86
N ILE A 30 -7.16 7.20 -15.49
CA ILE A 30 -6.05 7.95 -16.09
C ILE A 30 -6.56 8.77 -17.26
N LYS A 31 -6.08 10.01 -17.33
CA LYS A 31 -6.34 10.93 -18.44
C LYS A 31 -5.11 11.04 -19.35
N PRO A 32 -5.31 11.32 -20.66
CA PRO A 32 -4.20 11.60 -21.57
C PRO A 32 -3.25 12.68 -21.03
N GLY A 33 -1.96 12.46 -21.14
CA GLY A 33 -0.90 13.36 -20.67
C GLY A 33 -0.64 13.34 -19.15
N GLU A 34 -1.36 12.54 -18.36
CA GLU A 34 -1.00 12.31 -16.96
C GLU A 34 0.28 11.48 -16.84
N GLN A 35 1.02 11.72 -15.76
CA GLN A 35 2.21 10.96 -15.43
C GLN A 35 1.83 9.68 -14.70
N VAL A 36 2.34 8.55 -15.21
CA VAL A 36 2.02 7.23 -14.69
C VAL A 36 3.30 6.49 -14.40
N TRP A 37 3.35 5.88 -13.22
CA TRP A 37 4.38 4.92 -12.85
C TRP A 37 3.81 3.51 -12.89
N GLU A 38 4.48 2.65 -13.64
CA GLU A 38 4.27 1.21 -13.62
C GLU A 38 5.42 0.54 -12.87
N ILE A 39 5.10 -0.27 -11.86
CA ILE A 39 6.09 -0.98 -11.05
C ILE A 39 6.05 -2.46 -11.42
N GLY A 40 7.18 -3.00 -11.90
CA GLY A 40 7.27 -4.39 -12.35
C GLY A 40 6.44 -4.66 -13.60
N PRO A 41 6.72 -3.99 -14.73
CA PRO A 41 5.98 -4.14 -15.99
C PRO A 41 5.98 -5.57 -16.55
N GLY A 42 6.95 -6.41 -16.18
CA GLY A 42 6.99 -7.79 -16.61
C GLY A 42 7.16 -7.90 -18.13
N MET A 43 6.29 -8.67 -18.79
CA MET A 43 6.26 -8.79 -20.25
C MET A 43 5.59 -7.58 -20.95
N GLY A 44 5.15 -6.58 -20.19
CA GLY A 44 4.61 -5.32 -20.70
C GLY A 44 3.15 -5.36 -21.12
N ILE A 45 2.35 -6.30 -20.62
CA ILE A 45 0.92 -6.40 -21.00
C ILE A 45 0.12 -5.22 -20.39
N LEU A 46 0.43 -4.83 -19.16
CA LEU A 46 -0.14 -3.62 -18.55
C LEU A 46 0.45 -2.35 -19.19
N THR A 47 1.75 -2.34 -19.46
CA THR A 47 2.44 -1.27 -20.21
C THR A 47 1.72 -0.92 -21.53
N GLU A 48 1.39 -1.92 -22.36
CA GLU A 48 0.65 -1.72 -23.61
C GLU A 48 -0.68 -0.98 -23.39
N GLU A 49 -1.47 -1.42 -22.41
CA GLU A 49 -2.77 -0.83 -22.13
C GLU A 49 -2.65 0.60 -21.57
N LEU A 50 -1.62 0.87 -20.76
CA LEU A 50 -1.33 2.22 -20.26
C LEU A 50 -0.94 3.17 -21.40
N LEU A 51 -0.08 2.74 -22.33
CA LEU A 51 0.31 3.52 -23.50
C LEU A 51 -0.90 3.84 -24.41
N ASN A 52 -1.87 2.93 -24.52
CA ASN A 52 -3.11 3.19 -25.26
C ASN A 52 -3.92 4.36 -24.67
N ARG A 53 -3.69 4.73 -23.41
CA ARG A 53 -4.30 5.91 -22.75
C ARG A 53 -3.54 7.21 -22.99
N LYS A 54 -2.46 7.19 -23.78
CA LYS A 54 -1.64 8.37 -24.15
C LYS A 54 -1.04 9.08 -22.93
N VAL A 55 -0.45 8.31 -22.03
CA VAL A 55 0.12 8.78 -20.76
C VAL A 55 1.63 9.01 -20.90
N ASP A 56 2.20 9.79 -19.99
CA ASP A 56 3.66 9.87 -19.81
C ASP A 56 4.09 8.74 -18.85
N LEU A 57 4.59 7.64 -19.42
CA LEU A 57 4.79 6.38 -18.70
C LEU A 57 6.24 6.18 -18.27
N THR A 58 6.46 6.03 -16.96
CA THR A 58 7.71 5.56 -16.38
C THR A 58 7.55 4.14 -15.83
N CYS A 59 8.39 3.21 -16.26
CA CYS A 59 8.34 1.81 -15.83
C CYS A 59 9.58 1.47 -15.01
N PHE A 60 9.41 0.86 -13.84
CA PHE A 60 10.51 0.40 -12.98
C PHE A 60 10.66 -1.12 -13.10
N GLU A 61 11.80 -1.58 -13.62
CA GLU A 61 12.12 -3.01 -13.78
C GLU A 61 13.52 -3.33 -13.25
N ILE A 62 13.62 -4.35 -12.40
CA ILE A 62 14.89 -4.79 -11.80
C ILE A 62 15.51 -5.96 -12.58
N ASP A 63 14.69 -6.77 -13.26
CA ASP A 63 15.15 -7.91 -14.04
C ASP A 63 15.75 -7.44 -15.37
N SER A 64 17.07 -7.55 -15.48
CA SER A 64 17.82 -7.19 -16.70
C SER A 64 17.34 -7.89 -17.97
N SER A 65 16.74 -9.08 -17.87
CA SER A 65 16.21 -9.80 -19.03
C SER A 65 14.87 -9.23 -19.50
N LEU A 66 13.98 -8.87 -18.57
CA LEU A 66 12.72 -8.18 -18.88
C LEU A 66 12.98 -6.76 -19.36
N TYR A 67 13.95 -6.05 -18.76
CA TYR A 67 14.36 -4.72 -19.19
C TYR A 67 14.67 -4.71 -20.69
N ARG A 68 15.49 -5.65 -21.19
CA ARG A 68 15.82 -5.73 -22.63
C ARG A 68 14.58 -5.97 -23.50
N ILE A 69 13.67 -6.86 -23.06
CA ILE A 69 12.42 -7.13 -23.76
C ILE A 69 11.55 -5.87 -23.85
N LEU A 70 11.44 -5.11 -22.76
CA LEU A 70 10.66 -3.87 -22.70
C LEU A 70 11.30 -2.77 -23.55
N GLU A 71 12.62 -2.65 -23.52
CA GLU A 71 13.39 -1.70 -24.33
C GLU A 71 13.24 -1.99 -25.83
N GLU A 72 13.36 -3.26 -26.25
CA GLU A 72 13.13 -3.67 -27.64
C GLU A 72 11.69 -3.43 -28.09
N LYS A 73 10.72 -3.62 -27.20
CA LYS A 73 9.29 -3.57 -27.53
C LYS A 73 8.70 -2.17 -27.54
N PHE A 74 9.10 -1.32 -26.60
CA PHE A 74 8.51 0.00 -26.39
C PHE A 74 9.49 1.14 -26.68
N GLY A 75 10.79 0.90 -26.67
CA GLY A 75 11.81 1.89 -26.97
C GLY A 75 11.58 3.20 -26.23
N THR A 76 11.46 4.29 -26.98
CA THR A 76 11.28 5.66 -26.48
C THR A 76 9.84 6.00 -26.08
N GLN A 77 8.88 5.08 -26.24
CA GLN A 77 7.49 5.30 -25.81
C GLN A 77 7.34 5.31 -24.29
N ILE A 78 8.31 4.73 -23.57
CA ILE A 78 8.34 4.68 -22.11
C ILE A 78 9.68 5.21 -21.59
N ASN A 79 9.66 5.78 -20.39
CA ASN A 79 10.86 6.00 -19.60
C ASN A 79 11.15 4.74 -18.76
N LEU A 80 12.07 3.89 -19.23
CA LEU A 80 12.38 2.62 -18.57
C LEU A 80 13.53 2.79 -17.55
N VAL A 81 13.22 2.59 -16.27
CA VAL A 81 14.17 2.74 -15.16
C VAL A 81 14.62 1.37 -14.66
N LYS A 82 15.90 1.06 -14.87
CA LYS A 82 16.52 -0.20 -14.45
C LYS A 82 16.94 -0.21 -12.98
N GLN A 83 16.00 -0.03 -12.06
CA GLN A 83 16.30 0.09 -10.64
C GLN A 83 15.21 -0.54 -9.76
N ASP A 84 15.62 -1.04 -8.60
CA ASP A 84 14.70 -1.36 -7.52
C ASP A 84 13.98 -0.08 -7.05
N VAL A 85 12.67 -0.02 -7.30
CA VAL A 85 11.83 1.13 -6.92
C VAL A 85 11.92 1.46 -5.42
N LEU A 86 12.16 0.46 -4.56
CA LEU A 86 12.30 0.67 -3.12
C LEU A 86 13.62 1.38 -2.76
N LYS A 87 14.64 1.28 -3.62
CA LYS A 87 15.96 1.92 -3.43
C LYS A 87 16.13 3.20 -4.24
N ALA A 88 15.27 3.44 -5.23
CA ALA A 88 15.29 4.68 -6.00
C ALA A 88 15.05 5.91 -5.11
N ASP A 89 15.72 7.02 -5.45
CA ASP A 89 15.44 8.32 -4.85
C ASP A 89 14.20 8.93 -5.51
N TRP A 90 13.08 8.86 -4.80
CA TRP A 90 11.80 9.34 -5.35
C TRP A 90 11.76 10.86 -5.45
N THR A 91 12.50 11.59 -4.61
CA THR A 91 12.50 13.06 -4.64
C THR A 91 13.02 13.60 -5.97
N ALA A 92 14.02 12.94 -6.55
CA ALA A 92 14.57 13.26 -7.85
C ALA A 92 13.69 12.81 -9.04
N LEU A 93 12.72 11.91 -8.80
CA LEU A 93 11.88 11.31 -9.84
C LEU A 93 10.53 12.02 -10.03
N PHE A 94 10.17 12.95 -9.15
CA PHE A 94 8.91 13.68 -9.25
C PHE A 94 9.04 14.92 -10.17
N PRO A 95 8.37 14.96 -11.33
CA PRO A 95 8.56 16.01 -12.33
C PRO A 95 7.78 17.31 -12.04
N GLY A 96 7.49 17.60 -10.76
CA GLY A 96 6.66 18.74 -10.35
C GLY A 96 5.15 18.58 -10.57
N LYS A 97 4.69 17.49 -11.21
CA LYS A 97 3.27 17.10 -11.28
C LYS A 97 3.00 15.87 -10.42
N LYS A 98 1.75 15.72 -9.98
CA LYS A 98 1.30 14.50 -9.30
C LYS A 98 1.31 13.32 -10.26
N VAL A 99 1.75 12.18 -9.75
CA VAL A 99 1.89 10.92 -10.47
C VAL A 99 0.73 9.99 -10.09
N LYS A 100 0.27 9.17 -11.03
CA LYS A 100 -0.55 7.98 -10.73
C LYS A 100 0.32 6.74 -10.73
N ILE A 101 0.05 5.79 -9.84
CA ILE A 101 0.69 4.47 -9.86
C ILE A 101 -0.32 3.46 -10.37
N VAL A 102 0.05 2.67 -11.36
CA VAL A 102 -0.71 1.48 -11.77
C VAL A 102 0.24 0.30 -11.87
N ALA A 103 0.06 -0.71 -11.02
CA ALA A 103 1.03 -1.80 -10.94
C ALA A 103 0.44 -3.17 -10.63
N ASN A 104 1.00 -4.20 -11.26
CA ASN A 104 0.93 -5.57 -10.78
C ASN A 104 2.14 -5.83 -9.86
N LEU A 105 1.99 -5.55 -8.57
CA LEU A 105 3.15 -5.56 -7.68
C LEU A 105 3.66 -6.99 -7.41
N PRO A 106 4.98 -7.22 -7.49
CA PRO A 106 5.59 -8.42 -6.95
C PRO A 106 5.25 -8.54 -5.45
N TYR A 107 4.74 -9.70 -5.05
CA TYR A 107 4.18 -9.88 -3.71
C TYR A 107 5.18 -9.60 -2.58
N GLN A 108 6.45 -9.94 -2.82
CA GLN A 108 7.54 -9.75 -1.85
C GLN A 108 7.82 -8.28 -1.49
N ILE A 109 7.44 -7.33 -2.35
CA ILE A 109 7.67 -5.90 -2.11
C ILE A 109 6.41 -5.15 -1.66
N THR A 110 5.25 -5.81 -1.56
CA THR A 110 3.96 -5.12 -1.36
C THR A 110 3.96 -4.21 -0.12
N SER A 111 4.28 -4.76 1.05
CA SER A 111 4.28 -3.99 2.30
C SER A 111 5.31 -2.85 2.33
N PRO A 112 6.61 -3.07 2.03
CA PRO A 112 7.58 -1.97 2.00
C PRO A 112 7.26 -0.93 0.93
N PHE A 113 6.69 -1.33 -0.21
CA PHE A 113 6.24 -0.41 -1.25
C PHE A 113 5.12 0.50 -0.73
N LEU A 114 4.08 -0.06 -0.11
CA LEU A 114 2.97 0.71 0.46
C LEU A 114 3.43 1.71 1.53
N PHE A 115 4.37 1.31 2.40
CA PHE A 115 4.94 2.23 3.39
C PHE A 115 5.82 3.32 2.75
N LYS A 116 6.52 3.01 1.66
CA LYS A 116 7.27 4.03 0.91
C LYS A 116 6.30 5.03 0.27
N VAL A 117 5.25 4.55 -0.40
CA VAL A 117 4.20 5.36 -1.00
C VAL A 117 3.52 6.28 0.03
N ALA A 118 3.24 5.77 1.23
CA ALA A 118 2.67 6.56 2.33
C ALA A 118 3.53 7.77 2.76
N ARG A 119 4.85 7.74 2.51
CA ARG A 119 5.76 8.85 2.84
C ARG A 119 5.81 9.95 1.79
N PHE A 120 5.26 9.71 0.61
CA PHE A 120 5.28 10.61 -0.55
C PHE A 120 3.86 10.89 -1.06
N THR A 121 2.86 10.80 -0.19
CA THR A 121 1.43 10.91 -0.52
C THR A 121 1.08 12.15 -1.33
N GLU A 122 1.75 13.27 -1.06
CA GLU A 122 1.57 14.57 -1.68
C GLU A 122 1.95 14.58 -3.18
N TYR A 123 2.79 13.64 -3.61
CA TYR A 123 3.20 13.49 -5.00
C TYR A 123 2.30 12.56 -5.81
N PHE A 124 1.30 11.92 -5.18
CA PHE A 124 0.39 11.02 -5.87
C PHE A 124 -1.01 11.63 -6.02
N SER A 125 -1.66 11.34 -7.15
CA SER A 125 -3.08 11.66 -7.38
C SER A 125 -3.99 10.43 -7.32
N GLY A 126 -3.42 9.23 -7.40
CA GLY A 126 -4.15 7.97 -7.28
C GLY A 126 -3.23 6.78 -7.50
N ILE A 127 -3.51 5.67 -6.81
CA ILE A 127 -2.73 4.45 -6.89
C ILE A 127 -3.71 3.29 -7.10
N VAL A 128 -3.48 2.48 -8.12
CA VAL A 128 -4.20 1.22 -8.36
C VAL A 128 -3.19 0.10 -8.45
N ILE A 129 -3.27 -0.84 -7.51
CA ILE A 129 -2.30 -1.94 -7.44
C ILE A 129 -3.00 -3.27 -7.31
N MET A 130 -2.42 -4.27 -7.95
CA MET A 130 -2.74 -5.67 -7.74
C MET A 130 -1.73 -6.30 -6.79
N ILE A 131 -2.24 -6.93 -5.74
CA ILE A 131 -1.46 -7.56 -4.66
C ILE A 131 -2.10 -8.87 -4.23
N GLN A 132 -1.48 -9.62 -3.31
CA GLN A 132 -2.10 -10.82 -2.74
C GLN A 132 -3.43 -10.49 -2.05
N LYS A 133 -4.43 -11.37 -2.22
CA LYS A 133 -5.76 -11.17 -1.66
C LYS A 133 -5.75 -10.97 -0.14
N GLU A 134 -4.99 -11.77 0.59
CA GLU A 134 -4.89 -11.65 2.06
C GLU A 134 -4.36 -10.29 2.49
N VAL A 135 -3.35 -9.76 1.79
CA VAL A 135 -2.79 -8.44 2.09
C VAL A 135 -3.81 -7.35 1.80
N ALA A 136 -4.51 -7.42 0.66
CA ALA A 136 -5.61 -6.49 0.36
C ALA A 136 -6.72 -6.52 1.41
N GLN A 137 -7.12 -7.71 1.87
CA GLN A 137 -8.12 -7.88 2.92
C GLN A 137 -7.67 -7.25 4.24
N ARG A 138 -6.41 -7.44 4.64
CA ARG A 138 -5.85 -6.79 5.83
C ARG A 138 -5.82 -5.27 5.73
N ILE A 139 -5.45 -4.73 4.57
CA ILE A 139 -5.41 -3.27 4.35
C ILE A 139 -6.81 -2.66 4.41
N THR A 140 -7.82 -3.38 3.93
CA THR A 140 -9.22 -2.91 3.83
C THR A 140 -10.12 -3.45 4.94
N ALA A 141 -9.53 -4.04 5.98
CA ALA A 141 -10.26 -4.67 7.07
C ALA A 141 -11.06 -3.65 7.90
N GLU A 142 -12.27 -4.03 8.30
CA GLU A 142 -13.10 -3.22 9.20
C GLU A 142 -12.67 -3.39 10.66
N THR A 143 -12.86 -2.35 11.46
CA THR A 143 -12.55 -2.38 12.91
C THR A 143 -13.24 -3.56 13.60
N GLY A 144 -12.53 -4.23 14.51
CA GLY A 144 -13.04 -5.39 15.24
C GLY A 144 -12.94 -6.72 14.51
N THR A 145 -12.56 -6.74 13.23
CA THR A 145 -12.33 -7.98 12.47
C THR A 145 -10.95 -8.59 12.74
N LYS A 146 -10.80 -9.89 12.44
CA LYS A 146 -9.54 -10.63 12.63
C LYS A 146 -8.36 -9.99 11.88
N ASP A 147 -8.63 -9.44 10.69
CA ASP A 147 -7.60 -8.89 9.80
C ASP A 147 -7.25 -7.42 10.09
N TYR A 148 -8.07 -6.74 10.92
CA TYR A 148 -7.85 -5.35 11.32
C TYR A 148 -6.61 -5.17 12.19
N GLY A 149 -5.70 -4.30 11.77
CA GLY A 149 -4.48 -4.09 12.54
C GLY A 149 -3.66 -2.88 12.13
N ILE A 150 -2.38 -2.93 12.49
CA ILE A 150 -1.41 -1.85 12.28
C ILE A 150 -1.36 -1.42 10.81
N LEU A 151 -1.38 -2.40 9.88
CA LEU A 151 -1.31 -2.10 8.44
C LEU A 151 -2.54 -1.33 7.97
N THR A 152 -3.73 -1.74 8.42
CA THR A 152 -5.01 -1.07 8.15
C THR A 152 -4.97 0.38 8.62
N LEU A 153 -4.62 0.60 9.90
CA LEU A 153 -4.58 1.92 10.51
C LEU A 153 -3.52 2.82 9.87
N LYS A 154 -2.30 2.30 9.66
CA LYS A 154 -1.22 3.08 9.04
C LYS A 154 -1.62 3.54 7.64
N LEU A 155 -2.13 2.67 6.79
CA LEU A 155 -2.46 3.07 5.42
C LEU A 155 -3.74 3.90 5.35
N ASN A 156 -4.77 3.61 6.15
CA ASN A 156 -5.99 4.43 6.18
C ASN A 156 -5.74 5.86 6.68
N TYR A 157 -4.72 6.09 7.50
CA TYR A 157 -4.31 7.44 7.89
C TYR A 157 -3.86 8.28 6.69
N PHE A 158 -3.19 7.67 5.71
CA PHE A 158 -2.67 8.36 4.53
C PHE A 158 -3.60 8.29 3.31
N PHE A 159 -4.42 7.25 3.21
CA PHE A 159 -5.22 6.95 2.01
C PHE A 159 -6.67 6.60 2.34
N LYS A 160 -7.58 6.98 1.45
CA LYS A 160 -8.89 6.33 1.32
C LYS A 160 -8.68 5.11 0.42
N ILE A 161 -8.84 3.93 1.00
CA ILE A 161 -8.53 2.66 0.32
C ILE A 161 -9.82 1.92 0.02
N LYS A 162 -9.93 1.38 -1.19
CA LYS A 162 -11.07 0.57 -1.62
C LYS A 162 -10.59 -0.77 -2.17
N TYR A 163 -11.27 -1.83 -1.73
CA TYR A 163 -11.14 -3.16 -2.34
C TYR A 163 -11.98 -3.19 -3.61
N GLU A 164 -11.36 -3.35 -4.78
CA GLU A 164 -12.07 -3.25 -6.06
C GLU A 164 -12.61 -4.60 -6.50
N PHE A 165 -11.74 -5.61 -6.64
CA PHE A 165 -12.16 -6.98 -6.98
C PHE A 165 -11.04 -8.01 -6.77
N THR A 166 -11.43 -9.29 -6.70
CA THR A 166 -10.53 -10.45 -6.63
C THR A 166 -10.21 -11.00 -8.02
N ILE A 167 -8.99 -11.48 -8.22
CA ILE A 167 -8.53 -12.16 -9.44
C ILE A 167 -8.04 -13.57 -9.08
N LYS A 168 -8.55 -14.57 -9.80
CA LYS A 168 -8.24 -15.98 -9.55
C LYS A 168 -6.85 -16.36 -10.04
N SER A 169 -6.14 -17.17 -9.25
CA SER A 169 -4.74 -17.57 -9.52
C SER A 169 -4.53 -18.25 -10.89
N HIS A 170 -5.50 -18.99 -11.41
CA HIS A 170 -5.38 -19.67 -12.72
C HIS A 170 -5.32 -18.70 -13.93
N LEU A 171 -5.60 -17.40 -13.70
CA LEU A 171 -5.49 -16.33 -14.69
C LEU A 171 -4.05 -15.78 -14.82
N PHE A 172 -3.09 -16.37 -14.11
CA PHE A 172 -1.68 -16.00 -14.18
C PHE A 172 -0.83 -17.13 -14.77
N PHE A 173 0.37 -16.78 -15.23
CA PHE A 173 1.38 -17.74 -15.66
C PHE A 173 2.79 -17.38 -15.11
N PRO A 174 3.45 -18.28 -14.37
CA PRO A 174 2.84 -19.44 -13.70
C PRO A 174 1.76 -19.00 -12.70
N PRO A 175 0.78 -19.86 -12.35
CA PRO A 175 -0.23 -19.50 -11.36
C PRO A 175 0.39 -19.33 -9.96
N PRO A 176 0.04 -18.27 -9.21
CA PRO A 176 0.42 -18.14 -7.81
C PRO A 176 -0.34 -19.14 -6.93
N LYS A 177 0.16 -19.36 -5.72
CA LYS A 177 -0.49 -20.24 -4.72
C LYS A 177 -1.77 -19.66 -4.12
N VAL A 178 -1.98 -18.36 -4.28
CA VAL A 178 -3.09 -17.60 -3.69
C VAL A 178 -3.75 -16.71 -4.73
N ASP A 179 -5.00 -16.35 -4.50
CA ASP A 179 -5.70 -15.35 -5.31
C ASP A 179 -5.06 -13.96 -5.13
N SER A 180 -5.22 -13.11 -6.14
CA SER A 180 -4.86 -11.69 -6.09
C SER A 180 -6.08 -10.81 -5.87
N ALA A 181 -5.85 -9.56 -5.53
CA ALA A 181 -6.88 -8.54 -5.44
C ALA A 181 -6.36 -7.20 -5.97
N VAL A 182 -7.24 -6.44 -6.58
CA VAL A 182 -6.99 -5.06 -6.97
C VAL A 182 -7.54 -4.15 -5.88
N ILE A 183 -6.72 -3.21 -5.44
CA ILE A 183 -7.12 -2.14 -4.53
C ILE A 183 -6.79 -0.78 -5.15
N SER A 184 -7.63 0.21 -4.87
CA SER A 184 -7.35 1.62 -5.16
C SER A 184 -7.04 2.36 -3.87
N LEU A 185 -6.07 3.27 -3.92
CA LEU A 185 -5.68 4.14 -2.82
C LEU A 185 -5.70 5.57 -3.33
N LEU A 186 -6.51 6.41 -2.72
CA LEU A 186 -6.58 7.85 -2.97
C LEU A 186 -5.96 8.58 -1.78
N PRO A 187 -4.92 9.43 -1.96
CA PRO A 187 -4.36 10.22 -0.87
C PRO A 187 -5.44 11.03 -0.14
N ARG A 188 -5.43 11.01 1.19
CA ARG A 188 -6.39 11.78 2.00
C ARG A 188 -5.99 13.25 2.02
N GLU A 189 -6.89 14.10 1.53
CA GLU A 189 -6.73 15.56 1.64
C GLU A 189 -6.94 16.03 3.10
N ASN A 190 -7.96 15.49 3.78
CA ASN A 190 -8.31 15.83 5.17
C ASN A 190 -7.73 14.82 6.16
N ARG A 191 -6.40 14.71 6.18
CA ARG A 191 -5.69 13.88 7.16
C ARG A 191 -5.71 14.55 8.53
N PRO A 192 -5.95 13.82 9.64
CA PRO A 192 -5.88 14.40 10.98
C PRO A 192 -4.49 14.99 11.26
N GLU A 193 -4.44 16.21 11.78
CA GLU A 193 -3.19 16.80 12.27
C GLU A 193 -2.92 16.31 13.70
N LEU A 194 -1.77 15.66 13.91
CA LEU A 194 -1.37 15.11 15.20
C LEU A 194 -0.05 15.73 15.63
N ALA A 195 -0.02 16.33 16.83
CA ALA A 195 1.15 17.03 17.37
C ALA A 195 2.36 16.10 17.64
N ASP A 196 2.13 14.80 17.81
CA ASP A 196 3.19 13.78 17.98
C ASP A 196 2.83 12.51 17.22
N LEU A 197 3.14 12.50 15.92
CA LEU A 197 2.85 11.38 15.04
C LEU A 197 3.64 10.12 15.42
N GLU A 198 4.84 10.27 16.01
CA GLU A 198 5.65 9.13 16.46
C GLU A 198 4.98 8.41 17.64
N LEU A 199 4.53 9.16 18.65
CA LEU A 199 3.76 8.62 19.76
C LEU A 199 2.47 7.94 19.29
N PHE A 200 1.77 8.52 18.31
CA PHE A 200 0.57 7.92 17.73
C PHE A 200 0.86 6.54 17.12
N TRP A 201 1.94 6.40 16.35
CA TRP A 201 2.32 5.10 15.80
C TRP A 201 2.75 4.11 16.87
N LYS A 202 3.52 4.56 17.86
CA LYS A 202 3.95 3.74 18.97
C LYS A 202 2.76 3.25 19.80
N LEU A 203 1.75 4.11 20.01
CA LEU A 203 0.48 3.77 20.66
C LEU A 203 -0.24 2.65 19.92
N ILE A 204 -0.38 2.77 18.59
CA ILE A 204 -1.00 1.73 17.76
C ILE A 204 -0.21 0.43 17.87
N GLU A 205 1.11 0.46 17.66
CA GLU A 205 1.97 -0.73 17.71
C GLU A 205 1.86 -1.46 19.05
N VAL A 206 1.95 -0.72 20.16
CA VAL A 206 1.78 -1.27 21.51
C VAL A 206 0.39 -1.87 21.70
N SER A 207 -0.66 -1.19 21.24
CA SER A 207 -2.05 -1.65 21.38
C SER A 207 -2.33 -2.98 20.67
N PHE A 208 -1.59 -3.28 19.59
CA PHE A 208 -1.67 -4.54 18.85
C PHE A 208 -0.61 -5.58 19.27
N GLY A 209 0.39 -5.20 20.09
CA GLY A 209 1.49 -6.08 20.50
C GLY A 209 1.04 -7.37 21.22
N ASN A 210 -0.01 -7.28 22.05
CA ASN A 210 -0.72 -8.47 22.56
C ASN A 210 -2.22 -8.35 22.26
N ARG A 211 -2.65 -8.77 21.06
CA ARG A 211 -4.04 -8.59 20.58
C ARG A 211 -5.11 -9.13 21.54
N ARG A 212 -4.83 -10.22 22.26
CA ARG A 212 -5.78 -10.85 23.21
C ARG A 212 -5.89 -10.13 24.56
N LYS A 213 -4.96 -9.23 24.90
CA LYS A 213 -4.93 -8.51 26.18
C LYS A 213 -5.70 -7.18 26.10
N MET A 214 -6.18 -6.72 27.26
CA MET A 214 -6.80 -5.40 27.42
C MET A 214 -5.79 -4.27 27.14
N LEU A 215 -6.27 -3.14 26.62
CA LEU A 215 -5.48 -1.93 26.34
C LEU A 215 -4.64 -1.49 27.53
N ARG A 216 -5.22 -1.42 28.73
CA ARG A 216 -4.48 -1.05 29.96
C ARG A 216 -3.25 -1.90 30.24
N LYS A 217 -3.18 -3.13 29.72
CA LYS A 217 -2.00 -4.01 29.86
C LYS A 217 -0.97 -3.71 28.79
N ASN A 218 -1.41 -3.43 27.57
CA ASN A 218 -0.52 -3.05 26.47
C ASN A 218 0.11 -1.67 26.73
N LEU A 219 -0.68 -0.67 27.12
CA LEU A 219 -0.23 0.71 27.38
C LEU A 219 0.88 0.82 28.44
N GLN A 220 1.09 -0.20 29.27
CA GLN A 220 2.20 -0.25 30.22
C GLN A 220 3.59 -0.21 29.58
N ALA A 221 3.69 -0.45 28.28
CA ALA A 221 4.92 -0.23 27.50
C ALA A 221 5.22 1.25 27.23
N LEU A 222 4.25 2.16 27.45
CA LEU A 222 4.37 3.61 27.20
C LEU A 222 4.26 4.45 28.46
N ILE A 223 3.46 3.99 29.43
CA ILE A 223 3.14 4.77 30.63
C ILE A 223 2.97 3.85 31.84
N THR A 224 3.38 4.31 33.02
CA THR A 224 3.35 3.47 34.23
C THR A 224 1.91 3.14 34.64
N LYS A 225 1.73 1.95 35.26
CA LYS A 225 0.43 1.53 35.81
C LYS A 225 -0.16 2.57 36.77
N THR A 226 0.67 3.20 37.59
CA THR A 226 0.24 4.24 38.53
C THR A 226 -0.31 5.47 37.83
N LYS A 227 0.38 5.96 36.78
CA LYS A 227 -0.11 7.08 35.97
C LYS A 227 -1.43 6.75 35.25
N ILE A 228 -1.57 5.53 34.72
CA ILE A 228 -2.85 5.07 34.12
C ILE A 228 -3.97 5.11 35.16
N ALA A 229 -3.73 4.57 36.36
CA ALA A 229 -4.74 4.52 37.43
C ALA A 229 -5.15 5.91 37.92
N ALA A 230 -4.19 6.82 38.08
CA ALA A 230 -4.44 8.19 38.53
C ALA A 230 -5.23 9.04 37.52
N ASN A 231 -5.26 8.65 36.23
CA ASN A 231 -5.89 9.41 35.15
C ASN A 231 -7.02 8.64 34.45
N LEU A 232 -7.52 7.56 35.06
CA LEU A 232 -8.50 6.70 34.41
C LEU A 232 -9.84 7.42 34.17
N ASP A 233 -10.26 8.27 35.09
CA ASP A 233 -11.54 9.00 35.04
C ASP A 233 -11.60 10.01 33.89
N SER A 234 -10.44 10.55 33.47
CA SER A 234 -10.33 11.46 32.32
C SER A 234 -10.09 10.74 31.00
N CYS A 235 -9.96 9.40 31.00
CA CYS A 235 -9.66 8.65 29.79
C CYS A 235 -10.89 8.56 28.87
N PRO A 236 -10.78 8.98 27.60
CA PRO A 236 -11.93 8.98 26.69
C PRO A 236 -12.31 7.59 26.18
N ILE A 237 -11.58 6.54 26.57
CA ILE A 237 -11.72 5.17 26.08
C ILE A 237 -11.74 4.18 27.25
N ASP A 238 -12.63 3.19 27.19
CA ASP A 238 -12.57 2.04 28.11
C ASP A 238 -11.30 1.19 27.87
N LEU A 239 -10.33 1.32 28.77
CA LEU A 239 -9.07 0.59 28.70
C LEU A 239 -9.18 -0.92 29.00
N LYS A 240 -10.38 -1.44 29.30
CA LYS A 240 -10.67 -2.89 29.34
C LYS A 240 -10.89 -3.46 27.93
N ARG A 241 -11.16 -2.62 26.93
CA ARG A 241 -11.25 -3.05 25.52
C ARG A 241 -9.90 -3.55 25.00
N ARG A 242 -9.94 -4.27 23.87
CA ARG A 242 -8.73 -4.67 23.12
C ARG A 242 -8.45 -3.64 22.02
N GLY A 243 -7.17 -3.46 21.68
CA GLY A 243 -6.77 -2.50 20.64
C GLY A 243 -7.43 -2.73 19.29
N GLU A 244 -7.70 -3.99 18.93
CA GLU A 244 -8.38 -4.35 17.67
C GLU A 244 -9.83 -3.87 17.58
N THR A 245 -10.43 -3.43 18.69
CA THR A 245 -11.80 -2.90 18.72
C THR A 245 -11.85 -1.38 18.55
N LEU A 246 -10.70 -0.68 18.54
CA LEU A 246 -10.67 0.78 18.46
C LEU A 246 -10.64 1.25 17.00
N THR A 247 -11.47 2.23 16.69
CA THR A 247 -11.46 2.99 15.43
C THR A 247 -10.28 3.97 15.38
N GLU A 248 -9.98 4.52 14.19
CA GLU A 248 -8.98 5.59 14.03
C GLU A 248 -9.27 6.78 14.96
N GLN A 249 -10.53 7.23 15.00
CA GLN A 249 -10.94 8.37 15.84
C GLN A 249 -10.75 8.08 17.33
N GLU A 250 -10.97 6.84 17.76
CA GLU A 250 -10.70 6.42 19.14
C GLU A 250 -9.21 6.40 19.47
N PHE A 251 -8.37 5.95 18.54
CA PHE A 251 -6.92 6.05 18.69
C PHE A 251 -6.45 7.50 18.79
N ILE A 252 -7.03 8.43 18.01
CA ILE A 252 -6.70 9.86 18.07
C ILE A 252 -7.05 10.44 19.44
N ARG A 253 -8.24 10.13 19.97
CA ARG A 253 -8.65 10.55 21.32
C ARG A 253 -7.75 9.96 22.40
N LEU A 254 -7.40 8.68 22.29
CA LEU A 254 -6.50 8.01 23.22
C LEU A 254 -5.09 8.61 23.18
N HIS A 255 -4.59 8.96 21.99
CA HIS A 255 -3.31 9.64 21.80
C HIS A 255 -3.29 11.01 22.48
N ASN A 256 -4.34 11.82 22.27
CA ASN A 256 -4.42 13.16 22.89
C ASN A 256 -4.48 13.07 24.43
N TRP A 257 -5.23 12.10 24.97
CA TRP A 257 -5.22 11.83 26.41
C TRP A 257 -3.85 11.38 26.90
N LEU A 258 -3.21 10.41 26.22
CA LEU A 258 -1.91 9.88 26.61
C LEU A 258 -0.84 10.98 26.65
N ARG A 259 -0.84 11.88 25.66
CA ARG A 259 0.07 13.04 25.61
C ARG A 259 -0.11 13.99 26.81
N SER A 260 -1.32 14.11 27.36
CA SER A 260 -1.59 15.00 28.50
C SER A 260 -1.08 14.47 29.85
N ILE A 261 -0.67 13.19 29.91
CA ILE A 261 -0.32 12.52 31.18
C ILE A 261 1.07 11.84 31.17
N ILE A 262 1.72 11.76 30.01
CA ILE A 262 3.14 11.39 29.89
C ILE A 262 3.97 12.60 30.30
#